data_AF-A0A935MJ81-F1
#
_entry.id   AF-A0A935MJ81-F1
#
_cell.length_a   1.000
_cell.length_b   1.000
_cell.length_c   1.000
_cell.angle_alpha   90.00
_cell.angle_beta   90.00
_cell.angle_gamma   90.00
#
_symmetry.space_group_name_H-M   'P 1'
#
loop_
_entity.id
_entity.type
_entity.pdbx_description
1 polymer ?
#
loop_
_entity_poly.entity_id
_entity_poly.type
_entity_poly.pdbx_seq_one_letter_code
_entity_poly.pdbx_strand_id
1 'polypeptide(L)'
;MLFQLYEKRYDILASKIELFKETDTYKLDYINELYQQHLKKHKSHESKWQTFFEDNFNIINPSYKYVIREVDTIIEQIDEEAKSRPIDFIAIDIYNNIELIELKTPSADIISKRKDRNNYCLTHNCTKACTQLENI
;
A
#
# COMPACT_ATOMS: atom_id res chain seq x y z
N MET A 1 -21.57 -43.53 4.36
CA MET A 1 -21.73 -42.56 5.47
C MET A 1 -20.52 -41.65 5.64
N LEU A 2 -19.29 -42.17 5.87
CA LEU A 2 -18.09 -41.32 6.01
C LEU A 2 -17.79 -40.51 4.73
N PHE A 3 -17.84 -41.15 3.56
CA PHE A 3 -17.58 -40.51 2.26
C PHE A 3 -18.54 -39.34 1.96
N GLN A 4 -19.83 -39.52 2.24
CA GLN A 4 -20.85 -38.48 2.07
C GLN A 4 -20.64 -37.27 3.01
N LEU A 5 -20.09 -37.50 4.20
CA LEU A 5 -19.73 -36.41 5.12
C LEU A 5 -18.50 -35.64 4.62
N TYR A 6 -17.54 -36.32 3.97
CA TYR A 6 -16.38 -35.68 3.35
C TYR A 6 -16.77 -34.82 2.14
N GLU A 7 -17.63 -35.33 1.25
CA GLU A 7 -18.15 -34.56 0.11
C GLU A 7 -18.91 -33.33 0.58
N LYS A 8 -19.82 -33.48 1.56
CA LYS A 8 -20.54 -32.35 2.14
C LYS A 8 -19.61 -31.30 2.77
N ARG A 9 -18.51 -31.73 3.39
CA ARG A 9 -17.49 -30.81 3.94
C ARG A 9 -16.75 -30.07 2.83
N TYR A 10 -16.42 -30.76 1.74
CA TYR A 10 -15.76 -30.19 0.58
C TYR A 10 -16.63 -29.11 -0.09
N ASP A 11 -17.91 -29.41 -0.30
CA ASP A 11 -18.88 -28.46 -0.89
C ASP A 11 -19.01 -27.20 -0.03
N ILE A 12 -19.14 -27.35 1.30
CA ILE A 12 -19.17 -26.20 2.22
C ILE A 12 -17.89 -25.35 2.11
N LEU A 13 -16.72 -26.00 1.99
CA LEU A 13 -15.45 -25.30 1.85
C LEU A 13 -15.39 -24.53 0.53
N ALA A 14 -15.80 -25.16 -0.57
CA ALA A 14 -15.87 -24.53 -1.89
C ALA A 14 -16.81 -23.32 -1.89
N SER A 15 -18.01 -23.45 -1.31
CA SER A 15 -18.94 -22.32 -1.19
C SER A 15 -18.38 -21.16 -0.35
N LYS A 16 -17.65 -21.46 0.73
CA LYS A 16 -16.97 -20.42 1.53
C LYS A 16 -15.87 -19.71 0.76
N ILE A 17 -15.12 -20.45 -0.06
CA ILE A 17 -14.07 -19.89 -0.92
C ILE A 17 -14.69 -18.96 -1.97
N GLU A 18 -15.78 -19.38 -2.62
CA GLU A 18 -16.47 -18.53 -3.60
C GLU A 18 -17.04 -17.26 -2.94
N LEU A 19 -17.72 -17.38 -1.80
CA LEU A 19 -18.20 -16.21 -1.06
C LEU A 19 -17.05 -15.26 -0.68
N PHE A 20 -15.90 -15.81 -0.29
CA PHE A 20 -14.71 -15.00 0.01
C PHE A 20 -14.23 -14.25 -1.22
N LYS A 21 -14.11 -14.91 -2.39
CA LYS A 21 -13.71 -14.27 -3.65
C LYS A 21 -14.68 -13.16 -4.07
N GLU A 22 -15.99 -13.39 -3.95
CA GLU A 22 -17.01 -12.39 -4.24
C GLU A 22 -16.87 -11.18 -3.32
N THR A 23 -16.67 -11.42 -2.02
CA THR A 23 -16.47 -10.35 -1.03
C THR A 23 -15.19 -9.57 -1.30
N ASP A 24 -14.11 -10.25 -1.69
CA ASP A 24 -12.83 -9.62 -2.01
C ASP A 24 -12.92 -8.76 -3.28
N THR A 25 -13.60 -9.27 -4.31
CA THR A 25 -13.91 -8.53 -5.53
C THR A 25 -14.71 -7.26 -5.21
N TYR A 26 -15.74 -7.38 -4.38
CA TYR A 26 -16.55 -6.23 -3.96
C TYR A 26 -15.73 -5.16 -3.23
N LYS A 27 -14.81 -5.56 -2.34
CA LYS A 27 -13.91 -4.60 -1.66
C LYS A 27 -13.02 -3.86 -2.63
N LEU A 28 -12.45 -4.56 -3.61
CA LEU A 28 -11.59 -3.96 -4.63
C LEU A 28 -12.38 -2.99 -5.53
N ASP A 29 -13.60 -3.35 -5.92
CA ASP A 29 -14.47 -2.47 -6.70
C ASP A 29 -14.81 -1.20 -5.90
N TYR A 30 -15.17 -1.36 -4.62
CA TYR A 30 -15.45 -0.23 -3.74
C TYR A 30 -14.24 0.70 -3.57
N ILE A 31 -13.05 0.14 -3.34
CA ILE A 31 -11.84 0.95 -3.16
C ILE A 31 -11.44 1.66 -4.44
N ASN A 32 -11.65 1.03 -5.59
CA ASN A 32 -11.40 1.64 -6.90
C ASN A 32 -12.36 2.82 -7.12
N GLU A 33 -13.65 2.68 -6.82
CA GLU A 33 -14.60 3.79 -6.90
C GLU A 33 -14.19 4.97 -6.00
N LEU A 34 -13.82 4.69 -4.75
CA LEU A 34 -13.31 5.70 -3.82
C LEU A 34 -12.07 6.40 -4.37
N TYR A 35 -11.12 5.64 -4.91
CA TYR A 35 -9.91 6.19 -5.52
C TYR A 35 -10.22 7.10 -6.70
N GLN A 36 -11.11 6.70 -7.61
CA GLN A 36 -11.50 7.51 -8.76
C GLN A 36 -12.19 8.82 -8.34
N GLN A 37 -13.03 8.77 -7.30
CA GLN A 37 -13.65 9.96 -6.75
C GLN A 37 -12.63 10.89 -6.08
N HIS A 38 -11.67 10.32 -5.33
CA HIS A 38 -10.62 11.07 -4.69
C HIS A 38 -9.70 11.74 -5.72
N LEU A 39 -9.31 11.01 -6.76
CA LEU A 39 -8.46 11.50 -7.86
C LEU A 39 -9.08 12.70 -8.59
N LYS A 40 -10.39 12.67 -8.84
CA LYS A 40 -11.12 13.79 -9.46
C LYS A 40 -11.07 15.08 -8.63
N LYS A 41 -11.03 14.95 -7.30
CA LYS A 41 -11.08 16.10 -6.36
C LYS A 41 -9.70 16.59 -5.93
N HIS A 42 -8.75 15.67 -5.78
CA HIS A 42 -7.48 15.92 -5.06
C HIS A 42 -6.24 15.47 -5.82
N LYS A 43 -6.19 15.65 -7.15
CA LYS A 43 -5.10 15.14 -8.01
C LYS A 43 -3.67 15.41 -7.50
N SER A 44 -3.37 16.60 -7.00
CA SER A 44 -2.02 17.02 -6.59
C SER A 44 -1.87 17.34 -5.10
N HIS A 45 -2.84 16.99 -4.26
CA HIS A 45 -2.82 17.33 -2.83
C HIS A 45 -2.26 16.16 -2.01
N GLU A 46 -0.96 16.17 -1.75
CA GLU A 46 -0.25 15.09 -1.05
C GLU A 46 -0.85 14.74 0.31
N SER A 47 -1.10 15.73 1.16
CA SER A 47 -1.77 15.51 2.46
C SER A 47 -3.13 14.81 2.34
N LYS A 48 -3.90 15.09 1.29
CA LYS A 48 -5.19 14.42 1.04
C LYS A 48 -5.00 12.96 0.60
N TRP A 49 -3.96 12.70 -0.19
CA TRP A 49 -3.58 11.34 -0.57
C TRP A 49 -3.05 10.54 0.62
N GLN A 50 -2.25 11.16 1.49
CA GLN A 50 -1.83 10.55 2.73
C GLN A 50 -3.06 10.20 3.59
N THR A 51 -4.02 11.12 3.78
CA THR A 51 -5.32 10.86 4.47
C THR A 51 -6.03 9.65 3.88
N PHE A 52 -6.24 9.69 2.57
CA PHE A 52 -6.89 8.60 1.85
C PHE A 52 -6.17 7.27 2.01
N PHE A 53 -4.85 7.26 1.99
CA PHE A 53 -4.04 6.06 2.15
C PHE A 53 -4.21 5.45 3.55
N GLU A 54 -4.05 6.22 4.62
CA GLU A 54 -4.24 5.72 6.00
C GLU A 54 -5.62 5.10 6.21
N ASP A 55 -6.67 5.80 5.77
CA ASP A 55 -8.06 5.37 5.96
C ASP A 55 -8.38 4.04 5.24
N ASN A 56 -7.67 3.75 4.14
CA ASN A 56 -8.00 2.66 3.23
C ASN A 56 -6.89 1.59 3.13
N PHE A 57 -5.73 1.79 3.76
CA PHE A 57 -4.56 0.92 3.61
C PHE A 57 -4.87 -0.52 3.98
N ASN A 58 -5.55 -0.75 5.10
CA ASN A 58 -5.89 -2.10 5.58
C ASN A 58 -6.97 -2.79 4.72
N ILE A 59 -7.73 -2.04 3.91
CA ILE A 59 -8.66 -2.62 2.94
C ILE A 59 -7.89 -3.22 1.77
N ILE A 60 -6.83 -2.54 1.35
CA ILE A 60 -5.97 -2.94 0.22
C ILE A 60 -4.96 -4.01 0.67
N ASN A 61 -4.39 -3.85 1.86
CA ASN A 61 -3.35 -4.70 2.42
C ASN A 61 -3.77 -5.24 3.80
N PRO A 62 -4.63 -6.27 3.84
CA PRO A 62 -5.16 -6.82 5.09
C PRO A 62 -4.11 -7.56 5.94
N SER A 63 -2.90 -7.78 5.41
CA SER A 63 -1.76 -8.32 6.16
C SER A 63 -1.16 -7.33 7.15
N TYR A 64 -1.58 -6.07 7.15
CA TYR A 64 -1.11 -5.06 8.08
C TYR A 64 -2.09 -4.81 9.23
N LYS A 65 -1.53 -4.69 10.43
CA LYS A 65 -2.26 -4.42 11.66
C LYS A 65 -2.47 -2.92 11.85
N TYR A 66 -1.41 -2.15 11.59
CA TYR A 66 -1.38 -0.70 11.80
C TYR A 66 -0.65 -0.01 10.66
N VAL A 67 -1.10 1.20 10.35
CA VAL A 67 -0.37 2.21 9.59
C VAL A 67 -0.41 3.50 10.40
N ILE A 68 0.74 4.15 10.55
CA ILE A 68 0.91 5.33 11.39
C ILE A 68 1.44 6.45 10.49
N ARG A 69 0.68 7.55 10.35
CA ARG A 69 1.09 8.73 9.58
C ARG A 69 2.13 9.56 10.33
N GLU A 70 3.11 10.07 9.57
CA GLU A 70 4.11 11.06 9.99
C GLU A 70 4.86 10.66 11.26
N VAL A 71 5.98 9.97 11.08
CA VAL A 71 6.80 9.49 12.19
C VAL A 71 8.06 10.32 12.36
N ASP A 72 7.87 11.62 12.50
CA ASP A 72 8.97 12.51 12.87
C ASP A 72 9.49 12.14 14.28
N THR A 73 8.58 11.85 15.22
CA THR A 73 8.94 11.73 16.65
C THR A 73 9.58 10.40 17.08
N ILE A 74 9.31 9.27 16.40
CA ILE A 74 9.89 7.97 16.81
C ILE A 74 11.29 7.80 16.21
N ILE A 75 11.51 8.27 14.98
CA ILE A 75 12.80 8.12 14.29
C ILE A 75 13.80 9.19 14.78
N GLU A 76 13.34 10.38 15.18
CA GLU A 76 14.14 11.41 15.85
C GLU A 76 14.93 10.91 17.08
N GLN A 77 14.49 9.82 17.71
CA GLN A 77 15.18 9.22 18.87
C GLN A 77 16.22 8.16 18.51
N ILE A 78 16.21 7.66 17.26
CA ILE A 78 16.96 6.46 16.87
C ILE A 78 18.15 6.81 15.97
N ASP A 79 18.07 7.87 15.16
CA ASP A 79 19.13 8.23 14.21
C ASP A 79 19.24 9.76 14.00
N GLU A 80 20.45 10.30 14.11
CA GLU A 80 20.72 11.72 13.88
C GLU A 80 20.68 12.10 12.39
N GLU A 81 20.90 11.18 11.45
CA GLU A 81 20.79 11.44 10.01
C GLU A 81 19.33 11.43 9.53
N ALA A 82 18.46 10.68 10.22
CA ALA A 82 17.03 10.66 9.98
C ALA A 82 16.32 11.99 10.34
N LYS A 83 16.98 12.88 11.08
CA LYS A 83 16.52 14.26 11.36
C LYS A 83 16.18 15.07 10.11
N SER A 84 16.58 14.65 8.90
CA SER A 84 16.42 15.45 7.67
C SER A 84 15.31 15.01 6.73
N ARG A 85 14.66 13.85 6.94
CA ARG A 85 13.61 13.35 6.03
C ARG A 85 12.48 12.65 6.77
N PRO A 86 11.32 13.32 6.94
CA PRO A 86 10.10 12.68 7.38
C PRO A 86 9.78 11.49 6.49
N ILE A 87 9.45 10.35 7.09
CA ILE A 87 8.84 9.22 6.39
C ILE A 87 7.33 9.40 6.48
N ASP A 88 6.63 9.25 5.35
CA ASP A 88 5.17 9.46 5.31
C ASP A 88 4.42 8.50 6.25
N PHE A 89 4.79 7.21 6.27
CA PHE A 89 4.17 6.22 7.14
C PHE A 89 5.11 5.13 7.66
N ILE A 90 4.76 4.60 8.83
CA ILE A 90 5.22 3.28 9.28
C ILE A 90 4.04 2.31 9.26
N ALA A 91 4.23 1.17 8.60
CA ALA A 91 3.28 0.07 8.61
C ALA A 91 3.83 -1.10 9.42
N ILE A 92 2.96 -1.76 10.19
CA ILE A 92 3.30 -2.92 11.00
C ILE A 92 2.43 -4.10 10.55
N ASP A 93 3.07 -5.16 10.09
CA ASP A 93 2.36 -6.35 9.63
C ASP A 93 1.86 -7.25 10.78
N ILE A 94 1.06 -8.28 10.47
CA ILE A 94 0.56 -9.26 11.46
C ILE A 94 1.66 -10.10 12.13
N TYR A 95 2.88 -10.08 11.59
CA TYR A 95 4.06 -10.75 12.13
C TYR A 95 4.97 -9.79 12.94
N ASN A 96 4.58 -8.53 13.08
CA ASN A 96 5.34 -7.43 13.68
C ASN A 96 6.60 -7.01 12.90
N ASN A 97 6.64 -7.29 11.60
CA ASN A 97 7.61 -6.65 10.71
C ASN A 97 7.23 -5.18 10.52
N ILE A 98 8.24 -4.32 10.45
CA ILE A 98 8.08 -2.88 10.29
C ILE A 98 8.47 -2.53 8.85
N GLU A 99 7.59 -1.80 8.17
CA GLU A 99 7.85 -1.26 6.84
C GLU A 99 7.71 0.26 6.85
N LEU A 100 8.64 0.91 6.16
CA LEU A 100 8.65 2.35 5.96
C LEU A 100 8.04 2.65 4.59
N ILE A 101 6.98 3.45 4.55
CA ILE A 101 6.26 3.74 3.33
C ILE A 101 6.38 5.21 3.01
N GLU A 102 6.89 5.49 1.83
CA GLU A 102 6.92 6.81 1.20
C GLU A 102 5.82 6.86 0.14
N LEU A 103 4.84 7.75 0.31
CA LEU A 103 3.76 7.94 -0.63
C LEU A 103 4.19 8.92 -1.74
N LYS A 104 3.69 8.68 -2.94
CA LYS A 104 3.85 9.61 -4.08
C LYS A 104 2.49 9.92 -4.65
N THR A 105 2.21 11.20 -4.88
CA THR A 105 0.94 11.60 -5.50
C THR A 105 0.81 11.07 -6.92
N PRO A 106 -0.41 10.90 -7.45
CA PRO A 106 -0.60 10.44 -8.83
C PRO A 106 -0.08 11.42 -9.90
N SER A 107 0.18 12.67 -9.53
CA SER A 107 0.86 13.64 -10.39
C SER A 107 2.38 13.52 -10.41
N ALA A 108 2.98 12.69 -9.54
CA ALA A 108 4.42 12.49 -9.55
C ALA A 108 4.84 11.78 -10.84
N ASP A 109 5.81 12.36 -11.56
CA ASP A 109 6.36 11.73 -12.76
C ASP A 109 7.08 10.43 -12.36
N ILE A 110 6.60 9.28 -12.83
CA ILE A 110 7.23 7.96 -12.57
C ILE A 110 8.29 7.65 -13.63
N ILE A 111 8.02 8.04 -14.89
CA ILE A 111 8.89 7.78 -16.04
C ILE A 111 9.45 9.10 -16.56
N SER A 112 10.76 9.12 -16.82
CA SER A 112 11.44 10.26 -17.44
C SER A 112 10.91 10.52 -18.85
N LYS A 113 10.60 11.80 -19.13
CA LYS A 113 10.25 12.27 -20.47
C LYS A 113 11.45 12.22 -21.44
N ARG A 114 12.67 12.18 -20.91
CA ARG A 114 13.91 12.01 -21.70
C ARG A 114 14.32 10.54 -21.72
N LYS A 115 14.59 10.03 -22.91
CA LYS A 115 15.13 8.69 -23.12
C LYS A 115 16.64 8.69 -22.86
N ASP A 116 17.13 7.66 -22.20
CA ASP A 116 18.56 7.34 -22.17
C ASP A 116 18.79 6.06 -22.99
N ARG A 117 19.72 6.09 -23.94
CA ARG A 117 20.00 4.97 -24.88
C ARG A 117 18.73 4.37 -25.50
N ASN A 118 17.80 5.23 -25.90
CA ASN A 118 16.48 4.88 -26.46
C ASN A 118 15.52 4.14 -25.51
N ASN A 119 15.84 4.05 -24.22
CA ASN A 119 14.98 3.47 -23.19
C ASN A 119 14.32 4.57 -22.35
N TYR A 120 13.10 4.31 -21.91
CA TYR A 120 12.47 5.12 -20.87
C TYR A 120 13.04 4.69 -19.51
N CYS A 121 13.57 5.65 -18.77
CA CYS A 121 14.09 5.41 -17.42
C CYS A 121 13.08 5.88 -16.38
N LEU A 122 13.11 5.26 -15.19
CA LEU A 122 12.40 5.80 -14.04
C LEU A 122 12.94 7.19 -13.71
N THR A 123 12.07 8.09 -13.26
CA THR A 123 12.52 9.36 -12.72
C THR A 123 13.27 9.12 -11.42
N HIS A 124 14.16 10.05 -11.08
CA HIS A 124 14.93 10.01 -9.84
C HIS A 124 14.05 9.82 -8.59
N ASN A 125 12.82 10.35 -8.57
CA ASN A 125 11.90 10.20 -7.45
C ASN A 125 11.36 8.76 -7.33
N CYS A 126 11.05 8.11 -8.46
CA CYS A 126 10.65 6.70 -8.46
C CYS A 126 11.84 5.79 -8.14
N THR A 127 13.02 6.08 -8.68
CA THR A 127 14.24 5.32 -8.38
C THR A 127 14.58 5.39 -6.89
N LYS A 128 14.43 6.56 -6.25
CA LYS A 128 14.62 6.67 -4.79
C LYS A 128 13.66 5.78 -4.02
N ALA A 129 12.37 5.80 -4.35
CA ALA A 129 11.37 4.97 -3.67
C ALA A 129 11.62 3.45 -3.87
N CYS A 130 12.00 3.03 -5.07
CA CYS A 130 12.23 1.60 -5.38
C CYS A 130 13.59 1.06 -4.89
N THR A 131 14.60 1.91 -4.74
CA THR A 131 16.00 1.50 -4.50
C THR A 131 16.50 1.90 -3.12
N GLN A 132 15.59 2.25 -2.20
CA GLN A 132 15.95 2.56 -0.82
C GLN A 132 16.42 1.27 -0.11
N LEU A 133 17.69 0.93 -0.34
CA LEU A 133 18.46 -0.01 0.46
C LEU A 133 19.08 0.84 1.57
N GLU A 134 18.62 0.65 2.79
CA GLU A 134 19.30 1.23 3.94
C GLU A 134 20.74 0.69 3.98
N ASN A 135 21.72 1.58 4.12
CA ASN A 135 23.05 1.18 4.54
C ASN A 135 22.93 0.79 6.02
N ILE A 136 22.86 -0.51 6.28
CA ILE A 136 23.05 -1.09 7.63
C ILE A 136 24.53 -1.00 7.99
#